data_AF-A0A9W6YGY6-F1
#
_entry.id   AF-A0A9W6YGY6-F1
#
_cell.length_a   1.000
_cell.length_b   1.000
_cell.length_c   1.000
_cell.angle_alpha   90.00
_cell.angle_beta   90.00
_cell.angle_gamma   90.00
#
_symmetry.space_group_name_H-M   'P 1'
#
loop_
_entity.id
_entity.type
_entity.pdbx_description
1 polymer ?
#
loop_
_entity_poly.entity_id
_entity_poly.type
_entity_poly.pdbx_seq_one_letter_code
_entity_poly.pdbx_strand_id
1 'polypeptide(L)'
;MSWKRFARDLHDGRIEQICILSDVERMKCEAEELKQLVTEGADARSAKSKKEHFDEPSWDSLKSGPLYEVLREDKDVLPDDIPTELP
;
A
#
# COMPACT_ATOMS: atom_id res chain seq x y z
N MET A 1 9.61 14.25 -18.82
CA MET A 1 9.52 12.88 -19.39
C MET A 1 8.22 12.25 -18.93
N SER A 2 7.44 11.60 -19.81
CA SER A 2 6.26 10.84 -19.36
C SER A 2 6.65 9.42 -19.00
N TRP A 3 5.94 8.82 -18.04
CA TRP A 3 6.16 7.42 -17.63
C TRP A 3 6.06 6.44 -18.82
N LYS A 4 5.11 6.67 -19.73
CA LYS A 4 4.96 5.90 -20.98
C LYS A 4 6.17 5.94 -21.91
N ARG A 5 7.01 6.98 -21.84
CA ARG A 5 8.26 7.05 -22.61
C ARG A 5 9.37 6.33 -21.85
N PHE A 6 9.50 6.61 -20.55
CA PHE A 6 10.46 5.95 -19.67
C PHE A 6 10.34 4.41 -19.70
N ALA A 7 9.13 3.86 -19.58
CA ALA A 7 8.91 2.41 -19.65
C ALA A 7 9.32 1.80 -21.00
N ARG A 8 9.11 2.54 -22.09
CA ARG A 8 9.50 2.12 -23.45
C ARG A 8 11.01 2.14 -23.64
N ASP A 9 11.66 3.18 -23.13
CA ASP A 9 13.12 3.32 -23.17
C ASP A 9 13.81 2.24 -22.33
N LEU A 10 13.18 1.81 -21.23
CA LEU A 10 13.64 0.66 -20.45
C LEU A 10 13.47 -0.66 -21.22
N HIS A 11 12.31 -0.88 -21.82
CA HIS A 11 12.03 -2.08 -22.62
C HIS A 11 12.99 -2.21 -23.81
N ASP A 12 13.22 -1.12 -24.52
CA ASP A 12 14.08 -1.10 -25.70
C ASP A 12 15.58 -1.14 -25.36
N GLY A 13 15.94 -1.28 -24.08
CA GLY A 13 17.32 -1.31 -23.61
C GLY A 13 18.07 0.02 -23.77
N ARG A 14 17.36 1.13 -24.04
CA ARG A 14 17.95 2.47 -24.13
C ARG A 14 18.36 3.02 -22.77
N ILE A 15 17.77 2.50 -21.70
CA ILE A 15 18.13 2.83 -20.32
C ILE A 15 18.85 1.62 -19.74
N GLU A 16 20.15 1.79 -19.51
CA GLU A 16 21.02 0.73 -18.97
C GLU A 16 21.04 0.73 -17.43
N GLN A 17 20.74 1.86 -16.80
CA GLN A 17 20.80 2.01 -15.35
C GLN A 17 19.70 2.93 -14.84
N ILE A 18 19.14 2.57 -13.68
CA ILE A 18 18.22 3.39 -12.91
C ILE A 18 18.82 3.58 -11.51
N CYS A 19 18.84 4.82 -11.03
CA CYS A 19 19.19 5.14 -9.66
C CYS A 19 17.95 5.65 -8.92
N ILE A 20 17.69 5.10 -7.73
CA ILE A 20 16.62 5.55 -6.85
C ILE A 20 17.27 6.37 -5.75
N LEU A 21 16.95 7.66 -5.71
CA LEU A 21 17.37 8.53 -4.61
C LEU A 21 16.33 8.45 -3.50
N SER A 22 16.71 7.88 -2.37
CA SER A 22 15.91 7.88 -1.14
C SER A 22 16.47 8.90 -0.16
N ASP A 23 15.62 9.79 0.36
CA ASP A 23 15.99 10.65 1.49
C ASP A 23 15.72 9.91 2.80
N VAL A 24 16.62 8.98 3.11
CA VAL A 24 16.51 8.10 4.28
C VAL A 24 16.61 8.90 5.57
N GLU A 25 17.32 10.02 5.57
CA GLU A 25 17.49 10.88 6.74
C GLU A 25 16.20 11.65 7.06
N ARG A 26 15.52 12.20 6.04
CA ARG A 26 14.19 12.79 6.25
C ARG A 26 13.18 11.76 6.72
N MET A 27 13.18 10.56 6.12
CA MET A 27 12.25 9.49 6.50
C MET A 27 12.45 9.01 7.94
N LYS A 28 13.69 9.03 8.45
CA LYS A 28 13.97 8.72 9.86
C LYS A 28 13.44 9.80 10.81
N CYS A 29 13.58 11.08 10.46
CA CYS A 29 13.06 12.19 11.26
C CYS A 29 11.52 12.12 11.36
N GLU A 30 10.85 11.97 10.22
CA GLU A 30 9.38 11.85 10.14
C GLU A 30 8.87 10.63 10.91
N ALA A 31 9.61 9.51 10.89
CA ALA A 31 9.24 8.32 11.64
C ALA A 31 9.35 8.52 13.17
N GLU A 32 10.39 9.19 13.65
CA GLU A 32 10.52 9.51 15.08
C GLU A 32 9.49 10.54 15.54
N GLU A 33 9.15 11.54 14.71
CA GLU A 33 8.05 12.48 14.98
C GLU A 33 6.69 11.76 15.03
N LEU A 34 6.42 10.84 14.09
CA LEU A 34 5.21 10.03 14.11
C LEU A 34 5.13 9.14 15.35
N LYS A 35 6.24 8.53 15.78
CA LYS A 35 6.29 7.75 17.03
C LYS A 35 5.91 8.61 18.23
N GLN A 36 6.43 9.84 18.32
CA GLN A 36 6.09 10.77 19.40
C GLN A 36 4.60 11.15 19.38
N LEU A 37 4.06 11.48 18.21
CA LEU A 37 2.64 11.80 18.04
C LEU A 37 1.72 10.60 18.36
N VAL A 38 2.15 9.38 18.05
CA VAL A 38 1.42 8.16 18.40
C VAL A 38 1.44 7.94 19.91
N THR A 39 2.57 8.15 20.59
CA THR A 39 2.64 8.04 22.05
C THR A 39 1.80 9.11 22.75
N GLU A 40 1.89 10.37 22.34
CA GLU A 40 1.10 11.48 22.89
C GLU A 40 -0.40 11.31 22.59
N GLY A 41 -0.73 10.86 21.38
CA GLY A 41 -2.10 10.57 20.98
C GLY A 41 -2.71 9.35 21.67
N ALA A 42 -1.89 8.35 22.04
CA ALA A 42 -2.33 7.19 22.82
C ALA A 42 -2.69 7.58 24.26
N ASP A 43 -1.87 8.42 24.89
CA ASP A 43 -2.12 8.96 26.22
C ASP A 43 -3.41 9.82 26.25
N ALA A 44 -3.68 10.58 25.18
CA ALA A 44 -4.90 11.39 25.04
C ALA A 44 -6.16 10.58 24.62
N ARG A 45 -6.00 9.44 23.93
CA ARG A 45 -7.11 8.56 23.50
C ARG A 45 -7.52 7.52 24.54
N SER A 46 -6.65 7.22 25.51
CA SER A 46 -6.94 6.26 26.60
C SER A 46 -8.21 6.63 27.38
N ALA A 47 -8.50 7.94 27.52
CA ALA A 47 -9.70 8.42 28.21
C ALA A 47 -11.03 8.24 27.44
N LYS A 48 -11.02 7.77 26.19
CA LYS A 48 -12.24 7.70 25.34
C LYS A 48 -12.14 6.61 24.27
N SER A 49 -12.19 5.34 24.67
CA SER A 49 -12.43 4.25 23.72
C SER A 49 -13.78 3.61 23.99
N LYS A 50 -14.81 4.06 23.24
CA LYS A 50 -15.98 3.24 22.97
C LYS A 50 -15.59 2.32 21.82
N LYS A 51 -15.53 1.02 22.09
CA LYS A 51 -15.21 -0.02 21.11
C LYS A 51 -16.39 -0.18 20.17
N GLU A 52 -16.40 0.58 19.07
CA GLU A 52 -17.26 0.30 17.94
C GLU A 52 -16.69 -0.95 17.25
N HIS A 53 -17.47 -2.03 17.30
CA HIS A 53 -17.18 -3.29 16.65
C HIS A 53 -17.12 -2.99 15.15
N PHE A 54 -15.92 -2.96 14.59
CA PHE A 54 -15.77 -2.91 13.14
C PHE A 54 -16.19 -4.30 12.66
N ASP A 55 -17.41 -4.40 12.13
CA ASP A 55 -17.83 -5.61 11.44
C ASP A 55 -16.85 -5.81 10.29
N GLU A 56 -16.08 -6.90 10.38
CA GLU A 56 -15.14 -7.32 9.36
C GLU A 56 -15.87 -7.32 8.02
N PRO A 57 -15.50 -6.46 7.05
CA PRO A 57 -16.16 -6.48 5.76
C PRO A 57 -15.93 -7.86 5.16
N SER A 58 -17.00 -8.65 5.05
CA SER A 58 -16.90 -10.01 4.54
C SER A 58 -16.27 -9.98 3.15
N TRP A 59 -15.48 -11.00 2.84
CA TRP A 59 -14.85 -11.16 1.53
C TRP A 59 -15.85 -11.08 0.36
N ASP A 60 -17.13 -11.38 0.61
CA ASP A 60 -18.21 -11.23 -0.37
C ASP A 60 -18.58 -9.76 -0.62
N SER A 61 -18.54 -8.92 0.41
CA SER A 61 -18.77 -7.48 0.30
C SER A 61 -17.66 -6.82 -0.53
N LEU A 62 -16.42 -7.28 -0.36
CA LEU A 62 -15.26 -6.83 -1.13
C LEU A 62 -15.40 -7.17 -2.62
N LYS A 63 -15.85 -8.40 -2.94
CA LYS A 63 -16.09 -8.85 -4.32
C LYS A 63 -17.24 -8.10 -5.01
N SER A 64 -18.18 -7.56 -4.25
CA SER A 64 -19.32 -6.78 -4.77
C SER A 64 -19.02 -5.29 -4.96
N GLY A 65 -17.88 -4.82 -4.44
CA GLY A 65 -17.51 -3.41 -4.46
C GLY A 65 -16.88 -2.98 -5.79
N PRO A 66 -16.91 -1.66 -6.12
CA PRO A 66 -16.24 -1.11 -7.30
C PRO A 66 -14.74 -1.39 -7.33
N LEU A 67 -14.15 -1.67 -6.16
CA LEU A 67 -12.75 -2.04 -5.99
C LEU A 67 -12.41 -3.39 -6.63
N TYR A 68 -13.33 -4.37 -6.63
CA TYR A 68 -13.08 -5.68 -7.23
C TYR A 68 -13.03 -5.63 -8.75
N GLU A 69 -13.86 -4.80 -9.38
CA GLU A 69 -13.82 -4.59 -10.84
C GLU A 69 -12.48 -3.99 -11.30
N VAL A 70 -11.96 -3.01 -10.57
CA VAL A 70 -10.64 -2.40 -10.85
C VAL A 70 -9.51 -3.42 -10.69
N LEU A 71 -9.60 -4.30 -9.70
CA LEU A 71 -8.64 -5.40 -9.52
C LEU A 71 -8.78 -6.48 -10.60
N ARG A 72 -10.00 -6.66 -11.15
CA ARG A 72 -10.25 -7.58 -12.26
C ARG A 72 -9.56 -7.13 -13.55
N GLU A 73 -9.48 -5.82 -13.78
CA GLU A 73 -8.80 -5.26 -14.96
C GLU A 73 -7.30 -5.56 -14.95
N ASP A 74 -6.75 -5.94 -13.79
CA ASP A 74 -5.36 -6.38 -13.58
C ASP A 74 -5.23 -7.92 -13.40
N LYS A 75 -6.25 -8.71 -13.78
CA LYS A 75 -6.26 -10.19 -13.70
C LYS A 75 -5.24 -10.89 -14.59
N ASP A 76 -4.68 -10.18 -15.57
CA ASP A 76 -3.55 -10.70 -16.34
C ASP A 76 -2.24 -10.66 -15.51
N VAL A 77 -2.23 -9.95 -14.37
CA VAL A 77 -1.10 -9.80 -13.44
C VAL A 77 -1.35 -10.53 -12.11
N LEU A 78 -2.61 -10.64 -11.67
CA LEU A 78 -2.97 -11.24 -10.39
C LEU A 78 -3.77 -12.56 -10.58
N PRO A 79 -3.26 -13.72 -10.13
CA PRO A 79 -4.02 -14.98 -10.21
C PRO A 79 -5.26 -14.93 -9.30
N ASP A 80 -6.40 -15.43 -9.80
CA ASP A 80 -7.69 -15.47 -9.09
C ASP A 80 -7.65 -16.36 -7.82
N ASP A 81 -6.76 -17.34 -7.79
CA ASP A 81 -6.59 -18.24 -6.66
C ASP A 81 -5.34 -17.86 -5.85
N ILE A 82 -5.56 -17.42 -4.61
CA ILE A 82 -4.51 -17.37 -3.60
C ILE A 82 -4.20 -18.83 -3.23
N PRO A 83 -2.96 -19.33 -3.43
CA PRO A 83 -2.63 -20.70 -3.02
C PRO A 83 -2.83 -20.82 -1.51
N THR A 84 -3.77 -21.68 -1.11
CA THR A 84 -4.13 -21.92 0.31
C THR A 84 -3.10 -22.79 1.04
N GLU A 85 -2.02 -23.18 0.36
CA GLU A 85 -0.91 -23.91 0.98
C GLU A 85 0.20 -22.93 1.38
N LEU A 86 0.18 -22.55 2.65
CA LEU A 86 1.35 -22.01 3.34
C LEU A 86 2.21 -23.19 3.84
N PRO A 87 3.54 -23.19 3.64
CA PRO A 87 4.45 -24.11 4.33
C PRO A 87 4.61 -23.78 5.83
#